data_AF-A0A2E8WFM8-F1
#
_entry.id   AF-A0A2E8WFM8-F1
#
_cell.length_a   1.000
_cell.length_b   1.000
_cell.length_c   1.000
_cell.angle_alpha   90.00
_cell.angle_beta   90.00
_cell.angle_gamma   90.00
#
_symmetry.space_group_name_H-M   'P 1'
#
loop_
_entity.id
_entity.type
_entity.pdbx_description
1 polymer ?
#
loop_
_entity_poly.entity_id
_entity_poly.type
_entity_poly.pdbx_seq_one_letter_code
_entity_poly.pdbx_strand_id
1 'polypeptide(L)' 'MTIGELIDFNLEIQQPGALLGFIDLYGDEIEGLKAAIQEHYGSQEAWLALPDSEPLPPEIDEKAQKLVEKYQDWKG' A
#
# COMPACT_ATOMS: atom_id res chain seq x y z
N MET A 1 7.89 -2.64 6.78
CA MET A 1 8.14 -2.59 5.33
C MET A 1 8.69 -1.22 4.94
N THR A 2 9.28 -1.18 3.76
CA THR A 2 9.94 -0.03 3.15
C THR A 2 9.05 0.62 2.09
N ILE A 3 9.42 1.83 1.66
CA ILE A 3 8.76 2.55 0.55
C ILE A 3 8.71 1.68 -0.71
N GLY A 4 9.80 0.99 -1.06
CA GLY A 4 9.86 0.09 -2.21
C GLY A 4 8.87 -1.06 -2.10
N GLU A 5 8.81 -1.74 -0.94
CA GLU A 5 7.87 -2.84 -0.72
C GLU A 5 6.40 -2.40 -0.82
N LEU A 6 6.09 -1.17 -0.39
CA LEU A 6 4.75 -0.59 -0.55
C LEU A 6 4.41 -0.29 -2.02
N ILE A 7 5.38 0.22 -2.79
CA ILE A 7 5.22 0.45 -4.25
C ILE A 7 4.95 -0.88 -4.95
N ASP A 8 5.76 -1.89 -4.67
CA ASP A 8 5.62 -3.23 -5.25
C ASP A 8 4.25 -3.82 -4.94
N PHE A 9 3.82 -3.75 -3.67
CA PHE A 9 2.48 -4.19 -3.26
C PHE A 9 1.37 -3.48 -4.05
N ASN A 10 1.45 -2.14 -4.18
CA ASN A 10 0.46 -1.37 -4.93
C ASN A 10 0.43 -1.76 -6.42
N LEU A 11 1.58 -2.06 -7.03
CA LEU A 11 1.64 -2.55 -8.41
C LEU A 11 1.03 -3.96 -8.53
N GLU A 12 1.23 -4.80 -7.54
CA GLU A 12 0.73 -6.18 -7.53
C GLU A 12 -0.80 -6.23 -7.47
N ILE A 13 -1.41 -5.42 -6.61
CA ILE A 13 -2.88 -5.38 -6.48
C ILE A 13 -3.58 -4.71 -7.67
N GLN A 14 -2.87 -3.90 -8.46
CA GLN A 14 -3.38 -3.28 -9.70
C GLN A 14 -3.30 -4.20 -10.93
N GLN A 15 -2.77 -5.41 -10.80
CA GLN A 15 -2.81 -6.40 -11.88
C GLN A 15 -4.26 -6.76 -12.25
N PRO A 16 -4.60 -6.99 -13.52
CA PRO A 16 -5.98 -7.25 -13.96
C PRO A 16 -6.71 -8.35 -13.19
N GLY A 17 -5.98 -9.40 -12.76
CA GLY A 17 -6.55 -10.49 -11.96
C GLY A 17 -6.83 -10.11 -10.50
N ALA A 18 -6.04 -9.20 -9.92
CA ALA A 18 -6.22 -8.72 -8.55
C ALA A 18 -7.30 -7.63 -8.44
N LEU A 19 -7.44 -6.80 -9.49
CA LEU A 19 -8.47 -5.78 -9.61
C LEU A 19 -9.90 -6.33 -9.49
N LEU A 20 -10.16 -7.55 -9.98
CA LEU A 20 -11.50 -8.16 -9.97
C LEU A 20 -11.89 -8.82 -8.63
N GLY A 21 -10.99 -8.86 -7.64
CA GLY A 21 -11.28 -9.53 -6.36
C GLY A 21 -10.76 -8.79 -5.14
N PHE A 22 -9.45 -8.52 -5.08
CA PHE A 22 -8.84 -7.95 -3.88
C PHE A 22 -9.22 -6.48 -3.69
N ILE A 23 -9.11 -5.67 -4.75
CA ILE A 23 -9.44 -4.24 -4.68
C ILE A 23 -10.93 -4.02 -4.41
N ASP A 24 -11.80 -4.90 -4.91
CA ASP A 24 -13.25 -4.82 -4.65
C ASP A 24 -13.59 -5.12 -3.18
N LEU A 25 -12.89 -6.07 -2.56
CA LEU A 25 -13.12 -6.46 -1.17
C LEU A 25 -12.51 -5.50 -0.14
N TYR A 26 -11.37 -4.87 -0.46
CA TYR A 26 -10.59 -4.06 0.48
C TYR A 26 -10.34 -2.64 -0.02
N GLY A 27 -11.17 -2.15 -0.95
CA GLY A 27 -11.06 -0.82 -1.54
C GLY A 27 -11.02 0.29 -0.51
N ASP A 28 -11.90 0.23 0.50
CA ASP A 28 -11.95 1.21 1.60
C ASP A 28 -10.63 1.24 2.41
N GLU A 29 -10.03 0.09 2.70
CA GLU A 29 -8.75 0.04 3.40
C GLU A 29 -7.59 0.55 2.54
N ILE A 30 -7.62 0.28 1.23
CA ILE A 30 -6.65 0.83 0.28
C ILE A 30 -6.77 2.35 0.20
N GLU A 31 -7.99 2.89 0.15
CA GLU A 31 -8.23 4.34 0.20
C GLU A 31 -7.76 4.94 1.53
N GLY A 32 -8.02 4.25 2.65
CA GLY A 32 -7.54 4.64 3.98
C GLY A 32 -6.01 4.67 4.08
N LEU A 33 -5.31 3.72 3.44
CA LEU A 33 -3.85 3.73 3.35
C LEU A 33 -3.35 4.90 2.49
N LYS A 34 -3.97 5.16 1.34
CA LYS A 34 -3.65 6.32 0.49
C LYS A 34 -3.81 7.65 1.23
N ALA A 35 -4.90 7.78 1.99
CA ALA A 35 -5.15 8.97 2.81
C ALA A 35 -4.07 9.18 3.88
N ALA A 36 -3.65 8.12 4.58
CA ALA A 36 -2.57 8.20 5.57
C ALA A 36 -1.22 8.59 4.94
N ILE A 37 -0.90 8.05 3.77
CA ILE A 37 0.30 8.42 3.00
C ILE A 37 0.23 9.90 2.60
N GLN A 38 -0.91 10.35 2.10
CA GLN A 38 -1.10 11.74 1.70
C GLN A 38 -1.05 12.71 2.89
N GLU A 39 -1.60 12.33 4.04
CA GLU A 39 -1.54 13.14 5.26
C GLU A 39 -0.10 13.27 5.78
N HIS A 40 0.67 12.18 5.75
CA HIS A 40 2.03 12.17 6.27
C HIS A 40 3.04 12.87 5.35
N TYR A 41 2.99 12.58 4.04
CA TYR A 41 3.95 13.09 3.07
C TYR A 41 3.47 14.33 2.32
N GLY A 42 2.18 14.68 2.42
CA GLY A 42 1.56 15.84 1.80
C GLY A 42 1.28 15.65 0.31
N SER A 43 2.32 15.43 -0.49
CA SER A 43 2.21 15.27 -1.95
C SER A 43 2.79 13.96 -2.44
N GLN A 44 2.30 13.52 -3.61
CA GLN A 44 2.83 12.34 -4.27
C GLN A 44 4.31 12.50 -4.64
N GLU A 45 4.75 13.71 -4.97
CA GLU A 45 6.16 13.98 -5.31
C GLU A 45 7.08 13.84 -4.10
N ALA A 46 6.62 14.21 -2.91
CA ALA A 46 7.42 14.16 -1.69
C ALA A 46 7.74 12.72 -1.27
N TRP A 47 6.77 11.80 -1.35
CA TRP A 47 7.05 10.40 -1.01
C TRP A 47 7.82 9.67 -2.11
N LEU A 48 7.59 9.96 -3.40
CA LEU A 48 8.35 9.36 -4.50
C LEU A 48 9.82 9.81 -4.55
N ALA A 49 10.16 10.91 -3.86
CA ALA A 49 11.54 11.35 -3.71
C ALA A 49 12.31 10.60 -2.62
N LEU A 50 11.63 9.78 -1.80
CA LEU A 50 12.26 8.97 -0.77
C LEU A 50 12.97 7.75 -1.39
N PRO A 51 14.10 7.32 -0.82
CA PRO A 51 14.76 6.11 -1.30
C PRO A 51 13.91 4.87 -0.99
N ASP A 52 13.90 3.90 -1.90
CA ASP A 52 13.10 2.67 -1.76
C ASP A 52 13.37 1.91 -0.46
N SER A 53 14.60 2.00 0.07
CA SER A 53 15.02 1.38 1.33
C SER A 53 14.55 2.11 2.59
N GLU A 54 13.96 3.30 2.46
CA GLU A 54 13.44 4.07 3.60
C GLU A 54 12.29 3.29 4.26
N PRO A 55 12.31 3.11 5.59
CA PRO A 55 11.20 2.48 6.30
C PRO A 55 9.95 3.36 6.27
N LEU A 56 8.79 2.72 6.22
CA LEU A 56 7.52 3.43 6.35
C LEU A 56 7.32 3.94 7.79
N PRO A 57 6.65 5.10 7.96
CA PRO A 57 6.18 5.57 9.25
C PRO A 57 5.30 4.52 9.92
N PRO A 58 5.37 4.35 11.25
CA PRO A 58 4.71 3.23 11.95
C PRO A 58 3.23 3.05 11.64
N GLU A 59 2.48 4.15 11.50
CA GLU A 59 1.05 4.09 11.19
C GLU A 59 0.76 3.60 9.76
N ILE A 60 1.56 4.05 8.80
CA ILE A 60 1.46 3.64 7.40
C ILE A 60 1.93 2.19 7.27
N ASP A 61 3.03 1.85 7.94
CA ASP A 61 3.58 0.49 8.00
C ASP A 61 2.54 -0.50 8.53
N GLU A 62 1.88 -0.21 9.65
CA GLU A 62 0.86 -1.10 10.22
C GLU A 62 -0.32 -1.32 9.25
N LYS A 63 -0.82 -0.25 8.62
CA LYS A 63 -1.93 -0.33 7.66
C LYS A 63 -1.53 -1.13 6.42
N ALA A 64 -0.32 -0.88 5.90
CA ALA A 64 0.18 -1.53 4.71
C ALA A 64 0.48 -3.02 4.97
N GLN A 65 1.08 -3.37 6.12
CA GLN A 65 1.29 -4.77 6.50
C GLN A 65 -0.03 -5.54 6.61
N LYS A 66 -1.05 -4.97 7.24
CA LYS A 66 -2.39 -5.60 7.32
C LYS A 66 -2.99 -5.87 5.94
N LEU A 67 -2.81 -4.94 5.00
CA LEU A 67 -3.27 -5.11 3.62
C LEU A 67 -2.47 -6.19 2.87
N VAL A 68 -1.15 -6.24 3.07
CA VAL A 68 -0.30 -7.31 2.52
C VAL A 68 -0.71 -8.67 3.07
N GLU A 69 -0.94 -8.80 4.38
CA GLU A 69 -1.41 -10.04 5.00
C GLU A 69 -2.74 -10.51 4.39
N LYS A 70 -3.72 -9.59 4.27
CA LYS A 70 -5.00 -9.88 3.62
C LYS A 70 -4.84 -10.31 2.17
N TYR A 71 -3.89 -9.72 1.46
CA TYR A 71 -3.64 -10.06 0.07
C TYR A 71 -3.00 -11.44 -0.10
N GLN A 72 -2.08 -11.81 0.79
CA GLN A 72 -1.51 -13.16 0.83
C GLN A 72 -2.58 -14.20 1.17
N ASP A 73 -3.44 -13.92 2.16
CA ASP A 73 -4.58 -14.79 2.50
C ASP A 73 -5.56 -14.94 1.33
N TRP A 74 -5.89 -13.84 0.65
CA TRP A 74 -6.75 -13.85 -0.54
C TRP A 74 -6.18 -14.67 -1.70
N LYS A 75 -4.84 -14.70 -1.86
CA LYS A 75 -4.17 -15.47 -2.91
C LYS A 75 -4.18 -16.99 -2.67
N GLY A 76 -4.26 -17.44 -1.41
CA GLY A 76 -4.25 -18.85 -1.01
C GLY A 76 -2.87 -19.36 -0.63
#